data_AF-F3FXR8-F1
#
_entry.id   AF-F3FXR8-F1
#
_cell.length_a   1.000
_cell.length_b   1.000
_cell.length_c   1.000
_cell.angle_alpha   90.00
_cell.angle_beta   90.00
_cell.angle_gamma   90.00
#
_symmetry.space_group_name_H-M   'P 1'
#
loop_
_entity.id
_entity.type
_entity.pdbx_description
1 polymer ?
#
loop_
_entity_poly.entity_id
_entity_poly.type
_entity_poly.pdbx_seq_one_letter_code
_entity_poly.pdbx_strand_id
1 'polypeptide(L)' 'DSSLTAGYGSTQTAQEGSNLTAGYGSTSTAGVDSSLIAGYGSTQTSGSDSALTAGYGSTQTG' A
#
# COMPACT_ATOMS: atom_id res chain seq x y z
N ASP A 1 1.00 -15.67 -1.12
CA ASP A 1 1.83 -14.78 -0.29
C ASP A 1 3.04 -14.25 -1.04
N SER A 2 2.86 -13.07 -1.63
CA SER A 2 3.94 -12.25 -2.20
C SER A 2 4.13 -11.04 -1.29
N SER A 3 5.36 -10.85 -0.78
CA SER A 3 5.74 -9.66 0.01
C SER A 3 6.59 -8.74 -0.87
N LEU A 4 6.14 -7.50 -1.04
CA LEU A 4 6.87 -6.50 -1.84
C LEU A 4 7.17 -5.26 -1.00
N THR A 5 8.35 -4.67 -1.18
CA THR A 5 8.74 -3.42 -0.53
C THR A 5 9.05 -2.38 -1.58
N ALA A 6 8.30 -1.29 -1.54
CA ALA A 6 8.47 -0.13 -2.39
C ALA A 6 9.67 0.70 -1.95
N GLY A 7 10.41 1.23 -2.92
CA GLY A 7 11.36 2.31 -2.68
C GLY A 7 10.66 3.63 -2.33
N TYR A 8 11.47 4.67 -2.12
CA TYR A 8 11.00 6.05 -1.98
C TYR A 8 10.26 6.52 -3.24
N GLY A 9 9.15 7.25 -3.07
CA GLY A 9 8.39 7.88 -4.15
C GLY A 9 7.89 6.89 -5.22
N SER A 10 7.76 5.62 -4.87
CA SER A 10 7.46 4.56 -5.83
C SER A 10 5.95 4.40 -5.99
N THR A 11 5.53 3.92 -7.17
CA THR A 11 4.14 3.56 -7.44
C THR A 11 4.01 2.05 -7.61
N GLN A 12 3.13 1.40 -6.86
CA GLN A 12 2.93 -0.06 -6.93
C GLN A 12 1.45 -0.44 -6.83
N THR A 13 1.12 -1.58 -7.41
CA THR A 13 -0.18 -2.23 -7.25
C THR A 13 0.06 -3.64 -6.73
N ALA A 14 -0.52 -3.95 -5.59
CA ALA A 14 -0.52 -5.29 -5.04
C ALA A 14 -1.47 -6.18 -5.86
N GLN A 15 -1.07 -7.43 -6.09
CA GLN A 15 -1.95 -8.44 -6.66
C GLN A 15 -2.85 -9.01 -5.55
N GLU A 16 -3.84 -9.81 -5.92
CA GLU A 16 -4.71 -10.50 -4.95
C GLU A 16 -3.90 -11.26 -3.89
N GLY A 17 -4.32 -11.16 -2.62
CA GLY A 17 -3.68 -11.86 -1.51
C GLY A 17 -2.21 -11.49 -1.28
N SER A 18 -1.82 -10.26 -1.64
CA SER A 18 -0.44 -9.79 -1.49
C SER A 18 -0.25 -8.91 -0.26
N ASN A 19 0.97 -8.92 0.25
CA ASN A 19 1.41 -8.02 1.32
C ASN A 19 2.40 -7.00 0.74
N LEU A 20 2.09 -5.71 0.84
CA LEU A 20 2.92 -4.64 0.28
C LEU A 20 3.30 -3.64 1.38
N THR A 21 4.56 -3.23 1.42
CA THR A 21 5.04 -2.14 2.28
C THR A 21 5.51 -0.98 1.40
N ALA A 22 4.82 0.15 1.47
CA ALA A 22 5.16 1.37 0.76
C ALA A 22 6.32 2.11 1.45
N GLY A 23 7.28 2.61 0.66
CA GLY A 23 8.33 3.52 1.12
C GLY A 23 7.78 4.94 1.35
N TYR A 24 8.65 5.86 1.77
CA TYR A 24 8.29 7.26 1.97
C TYR A 24 7.75 7.93 0.70
N GLY A 25 6.66 8.70 0.83
CA GLY A 25 6.06 9.46 -0.29
C GLY A 25 5.55 8.58 -1.43
N SER A 26 5.35 7.29 -1.19
CA SER A 26 4.96 6.34 -2.23
C SER A 26 3.46 6.39 -2.51
N THR A 27 3.05 5.89 -3.68
CA THR A 27 1.65 5.65 -4.01
C THR A 27 1.44 4.15 -4.16
N SER A 28 0.42 3.57 -3.54
CA SER A 28 0.20 2.13 -3.63
C SER A 28 -1.28 1.78 -3.67
N THR A 29 -1.65 0.81 -4.51
CA THR A 29 -3.01 0.28 -4.61
C THR A 29 -3.02 -1.15 -4.13
N ALA A 30 -3.88 -1.47 -3.15
CA ALA A 30 -4.07 -2.83 -2.69
C ALA A 30 -4.92 -3.63 -3.70
N GLY A 31 -4.56 -4.90 -3.91
CA GLY A 31 -5.40 -5.85 -4.62
C GLY A 31 -6.52 -6.37 -3.71
N VAL A 32 -7.33 -7.30 -4.23
CA VAL A 32 -8.34 -8.00 -3.43
C VAL A 32 -7.66 -8.80 -2.31
N ASP A 33 -8.27 -8.84 -1.12
CA ASP A 33 -7.76 -9.61 0.04
C ASP A 33 -6.29 -9.32 0.38
N SER A 34 -5.82 -8.10 0.10
CA SER A 34 -4.41 -7.72 0.26
C SER A 34 -4.17 -6.94 1.55
N SER A 35 -2.92 -6.95 2.03
CA SER A 35 -2.48 -6.06 3.10
C SER A 35 -1.48 -5.03 2.58
N LEU A 36 -1.67 -3.77 2.93
CA LEU A 36 -0.78 -2.68 2.54
C LEU A 36 -0.38 -1.86 3.77
N ILE A 37 0.92 -1.60 3.93
CA ILE A 37 1.47 -0.75 4.98
C ILE A 37 2.12 0.46 4.32
N ALA A 38 1.66 1.68 4.62
CA ALA A 38 2.27 2.90 4.09
C ALA A 38 3.48 3.38 4.89
N GLY A 39 4.47 3.88 4.14
CA GLY A 39 5.49 4.80 4.65
C GLY A 39 4.94 6.21 4.84
N TYR A 40 5.71 7.07 5.50
CA TYR A 40 5.34 8.46 5.77
C TYR A 40 4.97 9.23 4.47
N GLY A 41 3.94 10.07 4.53
CA GLY A 41 3.54 10.90 3.39
C GLY A 41 3.04 10.13 2.16
N SER A 42 2.80 8.83 2.28
CA SER A 42 2.34 7.99 1.17
C SER A 42 0.85 8.13 0.89
N THR A 43 0.43 7.78 -0.32
CA THR A 43 -0.98 7.61 -0.70
C THR A 43 -1.28 6.13 -0.90
N GLN A 44 -2.36 5.64 -0.30
CA GLN A 44 -2.82 4.25 -0.47
C GLN A 44 -4.24 4.21 -1.02
N THR A 45 -4.51 3.31 -1.95
CA THR A 45 -5.85 3.00 -2.45
C THR A 45 -6.26 1.60 -2.03
N SER A 46 -7.45 1.44 -1.46
CA SER A 46 -7.98 0.16 -1.02
C SER A 46 -8.45 -0.67 -2.21
N GLY A 47 -8.16 -1.97 -2.17
CA GLY A 47 -8.88 -2.98 -2.94
C GLY A 47 -10.05 -3.53 -2.13
N SER A 48 -10.90 -4.33 -2.77
CA SER A 48 -11.97 -5.07 -2.09
C SER A 48 -11.39 -5.98 -1.01
N ASP A 49 -11.98 -5.97 0.18
CA ASP A 49 -11.55 -6.81 1.32
C ASP A 49 -10.08 -6.64 1.70
N SER A 50 -9.46 -5.51 1.31
CA SER A 50 -8.07 -5.21 1.64
C SER A 50 -7.93 -4.51 2.99
N ALA A 51 -6.79 -4.71 3.64
CA ALA A 51 -6.43 -4.08 4.89
C ALA A 51 -5.30 -3.06 4.68
N LEU A 52 -5.58 -1.78 4.93
CA LEU A 52 -4.61 -0.68 4.81
C LEU A 52 -4.15 -0.16 6.17
N THR A 53 -2.84 -0.13 6.40
CA THR A 53 -2.23 0.54 7.55
C THR A 53 -1.58 1.85 7.08
N ALA A 54 -2.03 2.99 7.59
CA ALA A 54 -1.47 4.30 7.23
C ALA A 54 -0.20 4.61 8.02
N GLY A 55 0.79 5.17 7.35
CA GLY A 55 1.91 5.86 7.99
C GLY A 55 1.53 7.29 8.38
N TYR A 56 2.41 7.96 9.13
CA TYR A 56 2.21 9.36 9.47
C TYR A 56 2.16 10.25 8.22
N GLY A 57 1.18 11.17 8.18
CA GLY A 57 0.97 12.05 7.04
C GLY A 57 0.52 11.32 5.75
N SER A 58 0.16 10.04 5.83
CA SER A 58 -0.37 9.30 4.69
C SER A 58 -1.82 9.65 4.39
N THR A 59 -2.21 9.49 3.14
CA THR A 59 -3.60 9.57 2.67
C THR A 59 -4.09 8.17 2.32
N GLN A 60 -5.29 7.80 2.75
CA GLN A 60 -5.98 6.57 2.32
C GLN A 60 -7.22 6.94 1.50
N THR A 61 -7.39 6.27 0.37
CA THR A 61 -8.57 6.35 -0.49
C THR A 61 -9.22 4.97 -0.59
N GLY A 62 -10.53 4.93 -0.42
CA GLY A 62 -11.33 3.70 -0.51
C GLY A 62 -11.70 3.35 -1.94
#